data_AF-E6WEM8-F1
#
_entry.id   AF-E6WEM8-F1
#
_cell.length_a   1.000
_cell.length_b   1.000
_cell.length_c   1.000
_cell.angle_alpha   90.00
_cell.angle_beta   90.00
_cell.angle_gamma   90.00
#
_symmetry.space_group_name_H-M   'P 1'
#
loop_
_entity.id
_entity.type
_entity.pdbx_description
1 polymer ?
#
loop_
_entity_poly.entity_id
_entity_poly.type
_entity_poly.pdbx_seq_one_letter_code
_entity_poly.pdbx_strand_id
1 'polypeptide(L)'
;MQSRKLTSNQRSESLLFNRPLLLMSALNAVYLPLLLSSCGTTRTEYVQVPPVQIPASLLVDCVIPEFPYQMTWSDSLTLNEQLLAVVEKCNRDKADIRAIEQSRQEQAK
;
A
#
# COMPACT_ATOMS: atom_id res chain seq x y z
N MET A 1 53.16 56.61 -19.16
CA MET A 1 51.68 56.62 -19.17
C MET A 1 51.23 56.74 -20.61
N GLN A 2 50.64 55.71 -21.20
CA GLN A 2 50.19 55.74 -22.60
C GLN A 2 48.74 55.26 -22.67
N SER A 3 47.82 56.22 -22.59
CA SER A 3 46.39 55.96 -22.67
C SER A 3 46.03 55.57 -24.09
N ARG A 4 45.69 54.30 -24.31
CA ARG A 4 45.10 53.82 -25.56
C ARG A 4 43.62 54.24 -25.59
N LYS A 5 43.25 55.09 -26.54
CA LYS A 5 41.84 55.38 -26.85
C LYS A 5 41.26 54.23 -27.67
N LEU A 6 40.30 53.48 -27.13
CA LEU A 6 39.46 52.56 -27.91
C LEU A 6 38.43 53.39 -28.70
N THR A 7 38.42 53.22 -30.02
CA THR A 7 37.45 53.84 -30.93
C THR A 7 36.17 53.00 -31.01
N SER A 8 35.03 53.68 -31.13
CA SER A 8 33.66 53.16 -31.00
C SER A 8 33.28 52.00 -31.94
N ASN A 9 34.04 51.80 -33.02
CA ASN A 9 33.78 50.80 -34.06
C ASN A 9 33.89 49.34 -33.54
N GLN A 10 34.81 49.09 -32.60
CA GLN A 10 35.01 47.77 -31.97
C GLN A 10 33.79 47.30 -31.14
N ARG A 11 32.97 48.24 -30.65
CA ARG A 11 31.83 47.98 -29.76
C ARG A 11 30.57 47.56 -30.55
N SER A 12 30.44 47.93 -31.82
CA SER A 12 29.28 47.59 -32.65
C SER A 12 29.31 46.15 -33.18
N GLU A 13 30.49 45.65 -33.59
CA GLU A 13 30.61 44.28 -34.11
C GLU A 13 30.49 43.21 -33.02
N SER A 14 31.02 43.49 -31.83
CA SER A 14 30.91 42.61 -30.66
C SER A 14 29.46 42.45 -30.17
N LEU A 15 28.63 43.48 -30.32
CA LEU A 15 27.21 43.41 -29.95
C LEU A 15 26.37 42.62 -30.95
N LEU A 16 26.73 42.59 -32.25
CA LEU A 16 26.06 41.81 -33.29
C LEU A 16 26.41 40.31 -33.21
N PHE A 17 27.67 39.97 -32.97
CA PHE A 17 28.15 38.58 -32.82
C PHE A 17 27.58 37.86 -31.59
N ASN A 18 27.29 38.60 -30.53
CA ASN A 18 26.75 38.05 -29.28
C ASN A 18 25.23 37.83 -29.30
N ARG A 19 24.49 38.37 -30.26
CA ARG A 19 23.02 38.21 -30.36
C ARG A 19 22.53 36.76 -30.50
N PRO A 20 23.06 35.93 -31.41
CA PRO A 20 22.61 34.54 -31.51
C PRO A 20 22.99 33.73 -30.27
N LEU A 21 24.13 34.04 -29.65
CA LEU A 21 24.62 33.37 -28.45
C LEU A 21 23.74 33.70 -27.22
N LEU A 22 23.31 34.96 -27.11
CA LEU A 22 22.32 35.41 -26.12
C LEU A 22 20.92 34.80 -26.35
N LEU A 23 20.50 34.62 -27.60
CA LEU A 23 19.21 34.02 -27.92
C LEU A 23 19.18 32.53 -27.52
N MET A 24 20.26 31.80 -27.79
CA MET A 24 20.40 30.40 -27.39
C MET A 24 20.48 30.25 -25.87
N SER A 25 21.18 31.16 -25.17
CA SER A 25 21.19 31.13 -23.69
C SER A 25 19.82 31.46 -23.10
N ALA A 26 19.08 32.39 -23.71
CA ALA A 26 17.73 32.74 -23.26
C ALA A 26 16.74 31.58 -23.48
N LEU A 27 16.81 30.90 -24.63
CA LEU A 27 15.99 29.71 -24.90
C LEU A 27 16.30 28.60 -23.89
N ASN A 28 17.57 28.29 -23.65
CA ASN A 28 17.95 27.30 -22.65
C ASN A 28 17.52 27.71 -21.23
N ALA A 29 17.67 28.98 -20.86
CA ALA A 29 17.25 29.48 -19.55
C ALA A 29 15.73 29.40 -19.34
N VAL A 30 14.93 29.42 -20.40
CA VAL A 30 13.46 29.30 -20.32
C VAL A 30 12.99 27.84 -20.40
N TYR A 31 13.56 27.03 -21.29
CA TYR A 31 13.14 25.63 -21.50
C TYR A 31 13.65 24.67 -20.42
N LEU A 32 14.86 24.87 -19.91
CA LEU A 32 15.46 23.98 -18.91
C LEU A 32 14.68 23.93 -17.58
N PRO A 33 14.23 25.05 -16.97
CA PRO A 33 13.43 24.99 -15.74
C PRO A 33 12.03 24.39 -15.98
N LEU A 34 11.47 24.55 -17.18
CA LEU A 34 10.17 23.98 -17.56
C LEU A 34 10.22 22.45 -17.67
N LEU A 35 11.38 21.89 -18.07
CA LEU A 35 11.61 20.45 -18.14
C LEU A 35 11.96 19.83 -16.77
N LEU A 36 12.54 20.61 -15.85
CA LEU A 36 12.97 20.17 -14.52
C LEU A 36 11.86 20.25 -13.46
N SER A 37 10.70 20.85 -13.76
CA SER A 37 9.60 20.99 -12.79
C SER A 37 8.78 19.72 -12.55
N SER A 38 9.13 18.59 -13.17
CA SER A 38 8.53 17.28 -12.89
C SER A 38 9.32 16.49 -11.84
N CYS A 39 9.67 17.12 -10.72
CA CYS A 39 10.09 16.42 -9.51
C CYS A 39 8.93 16.48 -8.51
N GLY A 40 7.92 15.64 -8.73
CA GLY A 40 6.79 15.52 -7.82
C GLY A 40 7.18 14.64 -6.64
N THR A 41 7.36 15.24 -5.46
CA THR A 41 7.34 14.47 -4.20
C THR A 41 5.90 14.06 -3.93
N THR A 42 5.50 12.89 -4.41
CA THR A 42 4.22 12.29 -4.03
C THR A 42 4.29 11.97 -2.55
N ARG A 43 3.54 12.69 -1.72
CA ARG A 43 3.43 12.38 -0.30
C ARG A 43 2.71 11.04 -0.16
N THR A 44 3.41 10.01 0.33
CA THR A 44 2.79 8.74 0.69
C THR A 44 1.90 8.97 1.91
N GLU A 45 0.59 8.93 1.70
CA GLU A 45 -0.37 8.89 2.80
C GLU A 45 -0.55 7.43 3.23
N TYR A 46 -0.06 7.11 4.42
CA TYR A 46 -0.27 5.81 5.01
C TYR A 46 -1.69 5.74 5.55
N VAL A 47 -2.52 4.93 4.91
CA VAL A 47 -3.85 4.58 5.41
C VAL A 47 -3.73 3.31 6.24
N GLN A 48 -4.38 3.28 7.40
CA GLN A 48 -4.44 2.08 8.22
C GLN A 48 -5.21 1.00 7.44
N VAL A 49 -4.53 -0.11 7.14
CA VAL A 49 -5.17 -1.27 6.52
C VAL A 49 -6.06 -1.93 7.58
N PRO A 50 -7.37 -2.12 7.31
CA PRO A 50 -8.23 -2.84 8.24
C PRO A 50 -7.66 -4.25 8.47
N PRO A 51 -7.69 -4.76 9.71
CA PRO A 51 -7.23 -6.12 9.98
C PRO A 51 -8.03 -7.11 9.12
N VAL A 52 -7.35 -8.14 8.58
CA VAL A 52 -8.00 -9.25 7.85
C VAL A 52 -9.17 -9.74 8.70
N GLN A 53 -10.39 -9.76 8.17
CA GLN A 53 -11.56 -10.13 8.97
C GLN A 53 -11.63 -11.65 9.14
N ILE A 54 -12.11 -12.11 10.31
CA ILE A 54 -12.42 -13.52 10.48
C ILE A 54 -13.64 -13.83 9.60
N PRO A 55 -13.60 -14.86 8.74
CA PRO A 55 -14.75 -15.23 7.94
C PRO A 55 -15.92 -15.63 8.85
N ALA A 56 -17.12 -15.15 8.52
CA ALA A 56 -18.33 -15.39 9.32
C ALA A 56 -18.62 -16.89 9.54
N SER A 57 -18.19 -17.75 8.62
CA SER A 57 -18.32 -19.20 8.74
C SER A 57 -17.60 -19.79 9.96
N LEU A 58 -16.51 -19.17 10.42
CA LEU A 58 -15.77 -19.62 11.61
C LEU A 58 -16.38 -19.10 12.92
N LEU A 59 -17.27 -18.10 12.84
CA LEU A 59 -17.92 -17.48 13.99
C LEU A 59 -19.33 -18.03 14.23
N VAL A 60 -19.73 -19.05 13.47
CA VAL A 60 -21.02 -19.73 13.68
C VAL A 60 -20.94 -20.53 14.98
N ASP A 61 -22.00 -20.46 15.78
CA ASP A 61 -22.10 -21.23 17.01
C ASP A 61 -22.04 -22.74 16.74
N CYS A 62 -21.49 -23.49 17.71
CA CYS A 62 -21.52 -24.94 17.67
C CYS A 62 -22.97 -25.43 17.73
N VAL A 63 -23.45 -26.01 16.64
CA VAL A 63 -24.82 -26.53 16.55
C VAL A 63 -24.91 -27.81 17.39
N ILE A 64 -25.73 -27.77 18.43
CA ILE A 64 -25.98 -28.94 19.27
C ILE A 64 -27.05 -29.81 18.58
N PRO A 65 -26.82 -31.12 18.42
CA PRO A 65 -27.82 -32.02 17.87
C PRO A 65 -29.05 -32.12 18.79
N GLU A 66 -30.19 -32.50 18.21
CA GLU A 66 -31.44 -32.65 18.96
C GLU A 66 -31.37 -33.81 19.95
N PHE A 67 -31.85 -33.58 21.18
CA PHE A 67 -31.94 -34.62 22.20
C PHE A 67 -33.30 -35.29 22.14
N PRO A 68 -33.36 -36.63 22.01
CA PRO A 68 -34.64 -37.33 22.04
C PRO A 68 -35.25 -37.29 23.45
N TYR A 69 -36.58 -37.12 23.53
CA TYR A 69 -37.32 -37.09 24.81
C TYR A 69 -37.24 -38.42 25.57
N GLN A 70 -37.18 -39.54 24.84
CA GLN A 70 -36.92 -40.86 25.38
C GLN A 70 -35.73 -41.44 24.63
N MET A 71 -34.72 -41.89 25.36
CA MET A 71 -33.47 -42.33 24.78
C MET A 71 -33.31 -43.84 24.94
N THR A 72 -33.19 -44.57 23.83
CA THR A 72 -32.72 -45.96 23.84
C THR A 72 -31.19 -45.99 23.89
N TRP A 73 -30.61 -47.15 24.21
CA TRP A 73 -29.16 -47.30 24.19
C TRP A 73 -28.55 -46.99 22.80
N SER A 74 -29.23 -47.36 21.72
CA SER A 74 -28.78 -47.06 20.35
C SER A 74 -28.80 -45.56 20.04
N ASP A 75 -29.80 -44.84 20.54
CA ASP A 75 -29.88 -43.38 20.37
C ASP A 75 -28.72 -42.70 21.10
N SER A 76 -28.31 -43.23 22.26
CA SER A 76 -27.16 -42.71 23.00
C SER A 76 -25.86 -42.83 22.21
N LEU A 77 -25.63 -43.96 21.54
CA LEU A 77 -24.46 -44.14 20.70
C LEU A 77 -24.45 -43.14 19.54
N THR A 78 -25.58 -43.02 18.84
CA THR A 78 -25.73 -42.11 17.69
C THR A 78 -25.54 -40.65 18.11
N LEU A 79 -26.12 -40.25 19.25
CA LEU A 79 -25.97 -38.89 19.76
C LEU A 79 -24.52 -38.59 20.16
N ASN A 80 -23.82 -39.53 20.79
CA ASN A 80 -22.41 -39.34 21.15
C ASN A 80 -21.51 -39.18 19.92
N GLU A 81 -21.77 -39.94 18.84
CA GLU A 81 -21.08 -39.76 17.57
C GLU A 81 -21.30 -38.35 17.00
N GLN A 82 -22.55 -37.90 16.94
CA GLN A 82 -22.89 -36.56 16.46
C GLN A 82 -22.24 -35.46 17.30
N LEU A 83 -22.28 -35.58 18.62
CA LEU A 83 -21.64 -34.63 19.53
C LEU A 83 -20.13 -34.59 19.33
N LEU A 84 -19.49 -35.74 19.13
CA LEU A 84 -18.05 -35.81 18.87
C LEU A 84 -17.69 -35.12 17.55
N ALA A 85 -18.50 -35.30 16.50
CA ALA A 85 -18.30 -34.63 15.21
C ALA A 85 -18.44 -33.10 15.33
N VAL A 86 -19.42 -32.61 16.11
CA VAL A 86 -19.58 -31.17 16.40
C VAL A 86 -18.36 -30.63 17.13
N VAL A 87 -17.87 -31.35 18.15
CA VAL A 87 -16.68 -30.94 18.92
C VAL A 87 -15.44 -30.92 18.03
N GLU A 88 -15.25 -31.92 17.17
CA GLU A 88 -14.13 -31.96 16.21
C GLU A 88 -14.16 -30.74 15.30
N LYS A 89 -15.32 -30.45 14.68
CA LYS A 89 -15.51 -29.30 13.80
C LYS A 89 -15.20 -27.99 14.53
N CYS A 90 -15.80 -27.76 15.70
CA CYS A 90 -15.58 -26.53 16.45
C CYS A 90 -14.12 -26.36 16.90
N ASN A 91 -13.43 -27.45 17.23
CA ASN A 91 -12.00 -27.39 17.55
C ASN A 91 -11.15 -27.01 16.33
N ARG A 92 -11.51 -27.48 15.14
CA ARG A 92 -10.87 -27.08 13.88
C ARG A 92 -11.12 -25.60 13.57
N ASP A 93 -12.37 -25.15 13.64
CA ASP A 93 -12.73 -23.75 13.40
C ASP A 93 -11.98 -22.82 14.38
N LYS A 94 -11.84 -23.22 15.64
CA LYS A 94 -11.03 -22.50 16.65
C LYS A 94 -9.54 -22.47 16.31
N ALA A 95 -8.99 -23.55 15.76
CA ALA A 95 -7.59 -23.59 15.32
C ALA A 95 -7.37 -22.64 14.14
N ASP A 96 -8.29 -22.60 13.18
CA ASP A 96 -8.24 -21.69 12.03
C ASP A 96 -8.32 -20.23 12.48
N ILE A 97 -9.22 -19.89 13.42
CA ILE A 97 -9.27 -18.55 14.03
C ILE A 97 -7.92 -18.18 14.66
N ARG A 98 -7.30 -19.10 15.43
CA ARG A 98 -6.00 -18.85 16.05
C ARG A 98 -4.90 -18.59 15.03
N ALA A 99 -4.88 -19.32 13.92
CA ALA A 99 -3.92 -19.10 12.85
C ALA A 99 -4.10 -17.72 12.19
N ILE A 100 -5.34 -17.30 11.95
CA ILE A 100 -5.63 -15.95 11.41
C ILE A 100 -5.18 -14.88 12.42
N GLU A 101 -5.49 -15.04 13.72
CA GLU A 101 -5.03 -14.10 14.75
C GLU A 101 -3.51 -14.03 14.86
N GLN A 102 -2.80 -15.15 14.75
CA GLN A 102 -1.34 -15.17 14.73
C GLN A 102 -0.78 -14.37 13.54
N SER A 103 -1.34 -14.58 12.35
CA SER A 103 -0.92 -13.81 11.16
C SER A 103 -1.10 -12.29 11.33
N ARG A 104 -2.17 -11.87 12.04
CA ARG A 104 -2.40 -10.45 12.36
C ARG A 104 -1.36 -9.92 13.35
N GLN A 105 -0.97 -10.70 14.36
CA GLN A 105 0.06 -10.31 15.30
C GLN A 105 1.44 -10.20 14.64
N GLU A 106 1.75 -11.08 13.69
CA GLU A 106 2.99 -11.02 12.91
C GLU A 106 3.05 -9.79 12.01
N GLN A 107 1.94 -9.43 11.35
CA GLN A 107 1.86 -8.22 10.51
C GLN A 107 1.93 -6.91 11.32
N ALA A 108 1.50 -6.94 12.58
CA ALA A 108 1.52 -5.76 13.46
C ALA A 108 2.88 -5.53 14.13
N LYS A 109 3.84 -6.46 13.97
CA LYS A 109 5.20 -6.37 14.52
C LYS A 109 6.16 -5.71 13.54
#